data_AF-A0A3S4GXG5-F1
#
_entry.id   AF-A0A3S4GXG5-F1
#
_cell.length_a   1.000
_cell.length_b   1.000
_cell.length_c   1.000
_cell.angle_alpha   90.00
_cell.angle_beta   90.00
_cell.angle_gamma   90.00
#
_symmetry.space_group_name_H-M   'P 1'
#
loop_
_entity.id
_entity.type
_entity.pdbx_description
1 polymer ?
#
loop_
_entity_poly.entity_id
_entity_poly.type
_entity_poly.pdbx_seq_one_letter_code
_entity_poly.pdbx_strand_id
1 'polypeptide(L)' 'MTQPPAFPIEEFRSRLAALRTLMAERQVDTLIVDQFEHMVYFGGYRSTAAMYQALLLPP' A
#
# COMPACT_ATOMS: atom_id res chain seq x y z
N MET A 1 -1.12 -7.32 -19.60
CA MET A 1 -2.33 -6.49 -19.76
C MET A 1 -2.54 -5.73 -18.46
N THR A 2 -2.42 -4.40 -18.46
CA THR A 2 -2.72 -3.59 -17.27
C THR A 2 -4.23 -3.48 -17.14
N GLN A 3 -4.83 -4.24 -16.22
CA GLN A 3 -6.22 -4.02 -15.86
C GLN A 3 -6.36 -2.62 -15.25
N PRO A 4 -7.49 -1.93 -15.48
CA PRO A 4 -7.77 -0.69 -14.79
C PRO A 4 -7.79 -0.94 -13.27
N PRO A 5 -7.35 0.03 -12.46
CA PRO A 5 -7.37 -0.12 -11.02
C PRO A 5 -8.81 -0.37 -10.53
N ALA A 6 -8.96 -1.27 -9.56
CA ALA A 6 -10.28 -1.66 -9.03
C ALA A 6 -11.01 -0.51 -8.32
N PHE A 7 -10.29 0.55 -7.97
CA PHE A 7 -10.80 1.75 -7.32
C PHE A 7 -10.23 3.01 -7.99
N PRO A 8 -10.90 4.17 -7.86
CA PRO A 8 -10.33 5.45 -8.25
C PRO A 8 -9.04 5.74 -7.48
N ILE A 9 -8.14 6.54 -8.06
CA ILE A 9 -6.87 6.92 -7.42
C ILE A 9 -7.08 7.65 -6.08
N GLU A 10 -8.23 8.32 -5.91
CA GLU A 10 -8.61 9.07 -4.70
C GLU A 10 -8.83 8.15 -3.50
N GLU A 11 -9.34 6.95 -3.74
CA GLU A 11 -9.53 5.92 -2.71
C GLU A 11 -8.17 5.47 -2.15
N PHE A 12 -7.19 5.20 -3.02
CA PHE A 12 -5.84 4.83 -2.60
C PHE A 12 -5.15 5.95 -1.82
N ARG A 13 -5.33 7.21 -2.26
CA ARG A 13 -4.82 8.38 -1.54
C ARG A 13 -5.42 8.51 -0.14
N SER A 14 -6.73 8.28 0.00
CA SER A 14 -7.41 8.31 1.29
C SER A 14 -6.88 7.22 2.24
N ARG A 15 -6.72 6.00 1.76
CA ARG A 15 -6.16 4.87 2.53
C ARG A 15 -4.73 5.15 3.01
N LEU A 16 -3.89 5.69 2.13
CA LEU A 16 -2.51 6.05 2.46
C LEU A 16 -2.46 7.20 3.47
N ALA A 17 -3.33 8.21 3.35
CA ALA A 17 -3.40 9.30 4.31
C ALA A 17 -3.78 8.80 5.72
N ALA A 18 -4.82 7.95 5.83
CA ALA A 18 -5.22 7.37 7.10
C ALA A 18 -4.10 6.51 7.73
N LEU A 19 -3.39 5.73 6.91
CA LEU A 19 -2.26 4.94 7.38
C LEU A 19 -1.09 5.82 7.88
N ARG A 20 -0.77 6.90 7.16
CA ARG A 20 0.28 7.84 7.55
C ARG A 20 -0.05 8.57 8.85
N THR A 21 -1.32 8.91 9.09
CA THR A 21 -1.75 9.44 10.39
C THR A 21 -1.42 8.46 11.52
N LEU A 22 -1.76 7.18 11.36
CA LEU A 22 -1.43 6.15 12.36
C LEU A 22 0.09 5.94 12.51
N MET A 23 0.85 6.03 11.41
CA MET A 23 2.31 5.96 11.47
C MET A 23 2.88 7.12 12.29
N ALA A 24 2.39 8.34 12.08
CA ALA A 24 2.83 9.51 12.83
C ALA A 24 2.51 9.39 14.33
N GLU A 25 1.28 8.96 14.67
CA GLU A 25 0.86 8.72 16.07
C GLU A 25 1.74 7.68 16.78
N ARG A 26 2.23 6.68 16.03
CA ARG A 26 3.04 5.57 16.55
C ARG A 26 4.54 5.77 16.36
N GLN A 27 4.98 6.93 15.86
CA GLN A 27 6.38 7.23 15.57
C GLN A 27 7.04 6.17 14.67
N VAL A 28 6.32 5.75 13.62
CA VAL A 28 6.81 4.82 12.60
C VAL A 28 7.37 5.60 11.40
N ASP A 29 8.68 5.57 11.22
CA ASP A 29 9.35 6.29 10.13
C ASP A 29 9.26 5.57 8.77
N THR A 30 9.01 4.27 8.75
CA THR A 30 8.77 3.50 7.52
C THR A 30 8.01 2.23 7.85
N LEU A 31 6.96 1.96 7.07
CA LEU A 31 6.25 0.69 7.11
C LEU A 31 6.62 -0.15 5.89
N ILE A 32 7.02 -1.39 6.13
CA ILE A 32 7.20 -2.42 5.10
C ILE A 32 5.90 -3.24 5.06
N VAL A 33 5.24 -3.26 3.91
CA VAL A 33 4.03 -4.04 3.68
C VAL A 33 4.34 -5.14 2.67
N ASP A 34 4.50 -6.37 3.15
CA ASP A 34 4.84 -7.57 2.36
C ASP A 34 3.65 -8.55 2.20
N GLN A 35 2.59 -8.33 2.99
CA GLN A 35 1.35 -9.09 2.90
C GLN A 35 0.61 -8.73 1.60
N PHE A 36 0.27 -9.75 0.79
CA PHE A 36 -0.24 -9.60 -0.57
C PHE A 36 -1.49 -8.71 -0.66
N GLU A 37 -2.54 -9.01 0.12
CA GLU A 37 -3.79 -8.26 0.12
C GLU A 37 -3.58 -6.80 0.55
N HIS A 38 -2.68 -6.53 1.50
CA HIS A 38 -2.33 -5.17 1.90
C HIS A 38 -1.58 -4.42 0.80
N MET A 39 -0.68 -5.08 0.07
CA MET A 39 -0.02 -4.50 -1.09
C MET A 39 -1.04 -4.11 -2.17
N VAL A 40 -2.03 -4.96 -2.41
CA VAL A 40 -3.13 -4.66 -3.34
C VAL A 40 -4.02 -3.54 -2.80
N TYR A 41 -4.30 -3.52 -1.50
CA TYR A 41 -5.17 -2.53 -0.86
C TYR A 41 -4.60 -1.11 -0.89
N PHE A 42 -3.30 -0.96 -0.60
CA PHE A 42 -2.63 0.35 -0.53
C PHE A 42 -2.01 0.79 -1.86
N GLY A 43 -1.49 -0.15 -2.66
CA GLY A 43 -0.74 0.16 -3.88
C GLY A 43 -1.43 -0.23 -5.18
N GLY A 44 -2.53 -1.00 -5.13
CA GLY A 44 -3.19 -1.52 -6.33
C GLY A 44 -2.36 -2.53 -7.13
N TYR A 45 -1.15 -2.86 -6.66
CA TYR A 45 -0.21 -3.73 -7.35
C TYR A 45 -0.50 -5.19 -7.02
N ARG A 46 -0.87 -5.96 -8.05
CA ARG A 46 -1.00 -7.42 -7.95
C ARG A 46 0.33 -8.07 -8.31
N SER A 47 1.06 -8.46 -7.28
CA SER A 47 2.28 -9.25 -7.38
C SER A 47 2.01 -10.67 -7.90
N THR A 48 2.98 -11.25 -8.60
CA THR A 48 3.05 -12.71 -8.78
C THR A 48 3.82 -13.31 -7.59
N ALA A 49 3.34 -14.42 -7.03
CA ALA A 49 3.96 -15.11 -5.88
C ALA A 49 5.36 -15.73 -6.15
N ALA A 50 6.03 -15.34 -7.24
CA ALA A 50 7.29 -15.90 -7.69
C ALA A 50 8.53 -15.23 -7.06
N MET A 51 8.39 -14.04 -6.47
CA MET A 51 9.49 -13.30 -5.82
C MET A 51 8.99 -12.52 -4.61
N TYR A 52 9.87 -12.30 -3.62
CA TYR A 52 9.58 -11.39 -2.51
C TYR A 52 9.42 -9.96 -3.04
N GLN A 53 8.31 -9.34 -2.69
CA GLN A 53 7.96 -7.98 -3.06
C GLN A 53 7.28 -7.31 -1.86
N ALA A 54 7.49 -6.02 -1.68
CA ALA A 54 6.88 -5.25 -0.60
C ALA A 54 6.64 -3.80 -1.05
N LEU A 55 5.67 -3.13 -0.43
CA LEU A 55 5.52 -1.68 -0.50
C LEU A 55 6.27 -1.04 0.67
N LEU A 56 7.08 -0.02 0.36
CA LEU A 56 7.72 0.84 1.34
C LEU A 56 6.91 2.11 1.48
N LEU A 57 6.37 2.34 2.67
CA LEU A 57 5.52 3.49 2.96
C LEU A 57 6.24 4.40 3.97
N PRO A 58 6.77 5.56 3.52
CA PRO A 58 7.25 6.60 4.41
C PRO A 58 6.07 7.48 4.91
N PRO A 59 6.31 8.37 5.89
CA PRO A 59 5.31 9.30 6.42
C PRO A 59 4.75 10.24 5.34
#